data_AF-X0UIW0-F1
#
_entry.id   AF-X0UIW0-F1
#
_cell.length_a   1.000
_cell.length_b   1.000
_cell.length_c   1.000
_cell.angle_alpha   90.00
_cell.angle_beta   90.00
_cell.angle_gamma   90.00
#
_symmetry.space_group_name_H-M   'P 1'
#
loop_
_entity.id
_entity.type
_entity.pdbx_description
1 polymer ?
#
loop_
_entity_poly.entity_id
_entity_poly.type
_entity_poly.pdbx_seq_one_letter_code
_entity_poly.pdbx_strand_id
1 'polypeptide(L)'
;QFCAFYKNITQKGILKMPIISLINILHATIMCFASAIFFLAYTKRKEIKLWFMSCLTTTIGYIINAIPMEAADQVNPVAMIFFSTGTFILFYAVIREYYGTFIKIKKVKSANVKYAAALAGSVTIGFYYMMLGLILTCFVLVIKLYLKNRSLFHAFYCLQFIGAILSLVSAMIGTTGTSQSEFSHFAMVYMDTIYLVMGMVAIIEFRIHHMNDSLQTIIESASQTSINVSNIATELSASASEVNAASEEISSSTQEAAVTTEEVM
;
A
#
# COMPACT_ATOMS: atom_id res chain seq x y z
N GLN A 1 -25.66 24.71 -9.56
CA GLN A 1 -26.88 24.22 -8.87
C GLN A 1 -26.63 23.86 -7.40
N PHE A 2 -25.50 23.24 -7.02
CA PHE A 2 -25.14 22.98 -5.61
C PHE A 2 -25.13 24.23 -4.71
N CYS A 3 -24.61 25.35 -5.23
CA CYS A 3 -24.53 26.62 -4.51
C CYS A 3 -25.91 27.24 -4.18
N ALA A 4 -26.93 26.99 -5.01
CA ALA A 4 -28.28 27.52 -4.81
C ALA A 4 -29.10 26.70 -3.81
N PHE A 5 -28.90 25.37 -3.79
CA PHE A 5 -29.51 24.48 -2.80
C PHE A 5 -29.00 24.76 -1.38
N TYR A 6 -27.72 25.10 -1.25
CA TYR A 6 -27.07 25.37 0.04
C TYR A 6 -27.52 26.69 0.68
N LYS A 7 -27.73 27.73 -0.15
CA LYS A 7 -28.19 29.06 0.30
C LYS A 7 -29.59 29.01 0.92
N ASN A 8 -30.41 28.05 0.50
CA ASN A 8 -31.79 27.87 0.99
C ASN A 8 -31.85 27.13 2.35
N ILE A 9 -30.82 26.33 2.68
CA ILE A 9 -30.71 25.62 3.97
C ILE A 9 -30.20 26.55 5.08
N THR A 10 -29.28 27.47 4.76
CA THR A 10 -28.70 28.42 5.72
C THR A 10 -29.72 29.46 6.21
N GLN A 11 -30.73 29.79 5.39
CA GLN A 11 -31.77 30.77 5.74
C GLN A 11 -32.80 30.25 6.77
N LYS A 12 -32.88 28.93 6.99
CA LYS A 12 -33.84 28.30 7.92
C LYS A 12 -33.37 28.19 9.38
N GLY A 13 -32.21 28.75 9.75
CA GLY A 13 -31.81 28.92 11.15
C GLY A 13 -31.45 27.64 11.93
N ILE A 14 -31.43 26.46 11.29
CA ILE A 14 -31.17 25.17 11.97
C ILE A 14 -29.68 24.77 11.97
N LEU A 15 -28.83 25.38 11.12
CA LEU A 15 -27.38 25.24 11.20
C LEU A 15 -26.69 26.61 11.08
N LYS A 16 -26.35 27.21 12.22
CA LYS A 16 -25.36 28.31 12.30
C LYS A 16 -23.91 27.78 12.33
N MET A 17 -23.62 26.67 11.66
CA MET A 17 -22.23 26.26 11.51
C MET A 17 -21.64 26.96 10.28
N PRO A 18 -20.47 27.60 10.40
CA PRO A 18 -19.78 28.18 9.25
C PRO A 18 -19.44 27.07 8.24
N ILE A 19 -19.59 27.35 6.94
CA ILE A 19 -19.37 26.38 5.84
C ILE A 19 -17.99 25.70 5.95
N ILE A 20 -16.99 26.44 6.41
CA ILE A 20 -15.60 25.98 6.63
C ILE A 20 -15.56 24.83 7.65
N SER A 21 -16.34 24.91 8.73
CA SER A 21 -16.40 23.86 9.74
C SER A 21 -16.99 22.56 9.18
N LEU A 22 -18.00 22.66 8.30
CA LEU A 22 -18.57 21.48 7.65
C LEU A 22 -17.59 20.80 6.69
N ILE A 23 -16.79 21.58 5.96
CA ILE A 23 -15.71 21.05 5.11
C ILE A 23 -14.65 20.33 5.95
N ASN A 24 -14.22 20.91 7.08
CA ASN A 24 -13.25 20.26 7.96
C ASN A 24 -13.78 18.96 8.59
N ILE A 25 -15.06 18.91 8.96
CA ILE A 25 -15.72 17.69 9.43
C ILE A 25 -15.70 16.62 8.31
N LEU A 26 -16.00 17.01 7.07
CA LEU A 26 -15.97 16.08 5.93
C LEU A 26 -14.56 15.47 5.74
N HIS A 27 -13.52 16.30 5.75
CA HIS A 27 -12.13 15.84 5.69
C HIS A 27 -11.79 14.85 6.81
N ALA A 28 -12.16 15.17 8.05
CA ALA A 28 -11.97 14.29 9.18
C ALA A 28 -12.69 12.94 9.00
N THR A 29 -13.93 12.94 8.48
CA THR A 29 -14.66 11.69 8.23
C THR A 29 -13.97 10.83 7.16
N ILE A 30 -13.54 11.43 6.04
CA ILE A 30 -12.84 10.71 4.97
C ILE A 30 -11.54 10.09 5.50
N MET A 31 -10.78 10.85 6.29
CA MET A 31 -9.53 10.37 6.88
C MET A 31 -9.74 9.29 7.94
N CYS A 32 -10.83 9.34 8.71
CA CYS A 32 -11.21 8.24 9.60
C CYS A 32 -11.47 6.95 8.81
N PHE A 33 -12.19 7.03 7.68
CA PHE A 33 -12.38 5.87 6.79
C PHE A 33 -11.05 5.38 6.21
N ALA A 34 -10.19 6.29 5.73
CA ALA A 34 -8.87 5.94 5.21
C ALA A 34 -8.02 5.21 6.26
N SER A 35 -8.01 5.71 7.50
CA SER A 35 -7.31 5.09 8.63
C SER A 35 -7.87 3.71 8.99
N ALA A 36 -9.20 3.52 8.95
CA ALA A 36 -9.83 2.23 9.17
C ALA A 36 -9.44 1.19 8.09
N ILE A 37 -9.40 1.60 6.82
CA ILE A 37 -8.95 0.73 5.72
C ILE A 37 -7.46 0.41 5.88
N PHE A 38 -6.62 1.39 6.21
CA PHE A 38 -5.20 1.17 6.49
C PHE A 38 -4.97 0.25 7.69
N PHE A 39 -5.83 0.32 8.72
CA PHE A 39 -5.79 -0.61 9.84
C PHE A 39 -6.07 -2.05 9.38
N LEU A 40 -7.08 -2.26 8.54
CA LEU A 40 -7.34 -3.58 7.94
C LEU A 40 -6.15 -4.07 7.11
N ALA A 41 -5.56 -3.21 6.29
CA ALA A 41 -4.34 -3.53 5.53
C ALA A 41 -3.18 -3.91 6.47
N TYR A 42 -3.03 -3.20 7.59
CA TYR A 42 -1.98 -3.44 8.58
C TYR A 42 -2.11 -4.82 9.24
N THR A 43 -3.34 -5.27 9.52
CA THR A 43 -3.55 -6.62 10.08
C THR A 43 -3.05 -7.73 9.15
N LYS A 44 -3.04 -7.49 7.83
CA LYS A 44 -2.58 -8.45 6.82
C LYS A 44 -1.10 -8.29 6.49
N ARG A 45 -0.57 -7.07 6.47
CA ARG A 45 0.81 -6.77 6.08
C ARG A 45 1.54 -5.96 7.16
N LYS A 46 2.25 -6.63 8.07
CA LYS A 46 2.97 -5.97 9.19
C LYS A 46 4.04 -4.97 8.75
N GLU A 47 4.53 -5.08 7.53
CA GLU A 47 5.51 -4.14 6.94
C GLU A 47 4.96 -2.72 6.88
N ILE A 48 3.64 -2.55 6.72
CA ILE A 48 3.03 -1.22 6.57
C ILE A 48 2.82 -0.47 7.90
N LYS A 49 3.35 -0.99 9.00
CA LYS A 49 3.16 -0.43 10.35
C LYS A 49 3.51 1.06 10.45
N LEU A 50 4.64 1.48 9.89
CA LEU A 50 5.08 2.88 9.96
C LEU A 50 4.19 3.79 9.12
N TRP A 51 3.72 3.30 7.97
CA TRP A 51 2.79 4.00 7.12
C TRP A 51 1.43 4.20 7.80
N PHE A 52 0.91 3.16 8.46
CA PHE A 52 -0.28 3.27 9.28
C PHE A 52 -0.13 4.29 10.41
N MET A 53 1.01 4.31 11.10
CA MET A 53 1.27 5.31 12.16
C MET A 53 1.22 6.74 11.62
N SER A 54 1.82 7.00 10.45
CA SER A 54 1.73 8.32 9.80
C SER A 54 0.28 8.71 9.46
N CYS A 55 -0.50 7.79 8.89
CA CYS A 55 -1.92 8.00 8.58
C CYS A 55 -2.73 8.28 9.86
N LEU A 56 -2.51 7.53 10.94
CA LEU A 56 -3.20 7.69 12.21
C LEU A 56 -2.91 9.06 12.84
N THR A 57 -1.64 9.47 12.90
CA THR A 57 -1.26 10.78 13.42
C THR A 57 -1.88 11.92 12.60
N THR A 58 -1.91 11.77 11.28
CA THR A 58 -2.53 12.74 10.37
C THR A 58 -4.05 12.82 10.58
N THR A 59 -4.71 11.67 10.79
CA THR A 59 -6.15 11.58 11.08
C THR A 59 -6.50 12.32 12.36
N ILE A 60 -5.69 12.16 13.42
CA ILE A 60 -5.87 12.91 14.68
C ILE A 60 -5.74 14.41 14.43
N GLY A 61 -4.78 14.83 13.60
CA GLY A 61 -4.65 16.24 13.18
C GLY A 61 -5.93 16.78 12.54
N TYR A 62 -6.54 16.02 11.62
CA TYR A 62 -7.80 16.42 10.98
C TYR A 62 -8.98 16.48 11.95
N ILE A 63 -9.09 15.53 12.90
CA ILE A 63 -10.14 15.55 13.93
C ILE A 63 -10.01 16.80 14.81
N ILE A 64 -8.79 17.13 15.24
CA ILE A 64 -8.53 18.34 16.04
C ILE A 64 -8.85 19.60 15.23
N ASN A 65 -8.51 19.62 13.95
CA ASN A 65 -8.79 20.75 13.06
C ASN A 65 -10.29 20.93 12.73
N ALA A 66 -11.12 19.91 12.97
CA ALA A 66 -12.57 20.00 12.80
C ALA A 66 -13.26 20.79 13.93
N ILE A 67 -12.60 20.95 15.09
CA ILE A 67 -13.13 21.71 16.22
C ILE A 67 -12.84 23.20 15.97
N PRO A 68 -13.86 24.04 15.72
CA PRO A 68 -13.65 25.46 15.43
C PRO A 68 -13.08 26.18 16.66
N MET A 69 -11.97 26.90 16.49
CA MET A 69 -11.51 27.89 17.46
C MET A 69 -12.01 29.28 17.05
N GLU A 70 -12.25 30.15 18.03
CA GLU A 70 -12.84 31.49 17.82
C GLU A 70 -12.01 32.42 16.90
N ALA A 71 -10.74 32.09 16.63
CA ALA A 71 -9.90 32.75 15.64
C ALA A 71 -10.09 32.12 14.23
N ALA A 72 -11.10 32.61 13.51
CA ALA A 72 -11.82 31.91 12.44
C ALA A 72 -11.06 31.56 11.12
N ASP A 73 -9.81 31.96 10.92
CA ASP A 73 -9.15 31.83 9.61
C ASP A 73 -7.81 31.07 9.62
N GLN A 74 -7.37 30.53 10.76
CA GLN A 74 -6.09 29.82 10.85
C GLN A 74 -6.26 28.35 11.28
N VAL A 75 -5.48 27.47 10.65
CA VAL A 75 -5.38 26.05 11.03
C VAL A 75 -4.97 25.95 12.50
N ASN A 76 -5.62 25.07 13.25
CA ASN A 76 -5.34 24.92 14.68
C ASN A 76 -3.84 24.60 14.90
N PRO A 77 -3.10 25.38 15.71
CA PRO A 77 -1.67 25.15 15.92
C PRO A 77 -1.38 23.77 16.51
N VAL A 78 -2.32 23.21 17.30
CA VAL A 78 -2.21 21.84 17.82
C VAL A 78 -2.29 20.83 16.68
N ALA A 79 -3.21 21.02 15.72
CA ALA A 79 -3.32 20.15 14.55
C ALA A 79 -2.05 20.20 13.67
N MET A 80 -1.42 21.37 13.54
CA MET A 80 -0.15 21.51 12.82
C MET A 80 0.97 20.62 13.40
N ILE A 81 1.04 20.49 14.73
CA ILE A 81 2.03 19.60 15.38
C ILE A 81 1.78 18.14 14.96
N PHE A 82 0.53 17.70 14.92
CA PHE A 82 0.17 16.35 14.47
C PHE A 82 0.48 16.13 12.99
N PHE A 83 0.16 17.08 12.11
CA PHE A 83 0.50 16.98 10.68
C PHE A 83 2.02 16.95 10.43
N SER A 84 2.77 17.78 11.14
CA SER A 84 4.23 17.79 11.09
C SER A 84 4.80 16.45 11.57
N THR A 85 4.34 15.95 12.71
CA THR A 85 4.77 14.66 13.27
C THR A 85 4.44 13.51 12.32
N GLY A 86 3.24 13.50 11.73
CA GLY A 86 2.82 12.52 10.72
C GLY A 86 3.75 12.52 9.50
N THR A 87 4.18 13.70 9.06
CA THR A 87 5.13 13.84 7.93
C THR A 87 6.52 13.33 8.28
N PHE A 88 7.02 13.57 9.50
CA PHE A 88 8.30 13.01 9.94
C PHE A 88 8.27 11.49 10.04
N ILE A 89 7.16 10.91 10.53
CA ILE A 89 6.96 9.45 10.55
C ILE A 89 6.95 8.90 9.12
N LEU A 90 6.27 9.59 8.18
CA LEU A 90 6.24 9.23 6.76
C LEU A 90 7.65 9.21 6.17
N PHE A 91 8.42 10.27 6.42
CA PHE A 91 9.80 10.39 5.97
C PHE A 91 10.67 9.25 6.49
N TYR A 92 10.57 8.95 7.79
CA TYR A 92 11.27 7.83 8.40
C TYR A 92 10.87 6.48 7.78
N ALA A 93 9.58 6.30 7.45
CA ALA A 93 9.07 5.11 6.78
C ALA A 93 9.71 4.94 5.39
N VAL A 94 9.71 5.99 4.56
CA VAL A 94 10.34 6.01 3.22
C VAL A 94 11.82 5.66 3.31
N ILE A 95 12.56 6.30 4.22
CA ILE A 95 13.98 6.04 4.41
C ILE A 95 14.20 4.58 4.79
N ARG A 96 13.49 4.07 5.79
CA ARG A 96 13.66 2.69 6.25
C ARG A 96 13.42 1.69 5.12
N GLU A 97 12.40 1.90 4.31
CA GLU A 97 12.05 1.02 3.18
C GLU A 97 13.08 1.13 2.04
N TYR A 98 13.56 2.35 1.75
CA TYR A 98 14.62 2.58 0.78
C TYR A 98 15.93 1.87 1.19
N TYR A 99 16.36 2.04 2.44
CA TYR A 99 17.56 1.37 2.97
C TYR A 99 17.39 -0.15 2.95
N GLY A 100 16.23 -0.68 3.36
CA GLY A 100 15.96 -2.11 3.31
C GLY A 100 16.04 -2.69 1.90
N THR A 101 15.66 -1.92 0.89
CA THR A 101 15.63 -2.38 -0.51
C THR A 101 16.99 -2.27 -1.21
N PHE A 102 17.74 -1.18 -1.02
CA PHE A 102 18.99 -0.93 -1.77
C PHE A 102 20.26 -1.27 -1.00
N ILE A 103 20.24 -1.17 0.33
CA ILE A 103 21.42 -1.35 1.17
C ILE A 103 21.17 -2.59 2.03
N LYS A 104 21.51 -3.77 1.47
CA LYS A 104 21.57 -5.02 2.23
C LYS A 104 22.43 -4.77 3.48
N ILE A 105 21.80 -4.82 4.65
CA ILE A 105 22.37 -4.36 5.92
C ILE A 105 23.68 -5.11 6.24
N LYS A 106 24.82 -4.44 6.10
CA LYS A 106 25.84 -4.47 7.17
C LYS A 106 25.31 -3.55 8.27
N LYS A 107 25.29 -4.03 9.52
CA LYS A 107 24.83 -3.26 10.70
C LYS A 107 25.39 -1.83 10.66
N VAL A 108 24.55 -0.86 10.31
CA VAL A 108 24.92 0.55 10.39
C VAL A 108 24.84 0.94 11.86
N LYS A 109 26.00 1.25 12.47
CA LYS A 109 26.06 1.89 13.79
C LYS A 109 25.22 3.16 13.73
N SER A 110 24.32 3.35 14.69
CA SER A 110 23.48 4.54 14.82
C SER A 110 24.37 5.78 14.81
N ALA A 111 24.37 6.51 13.70
CA ALA A 111 24.95 7.84 13.68
C ALA A 111 24.06 8.72 14.55
N ASN A 112 24.63 9.30 15.61
CA ASN A 112 23.98 10.33 16.41
C ASN A 112 23.79 11.56 15.52
N VAL A 113 22.66 11.62 14.81
CA VAL A 113 22.26 12.82 14.08
C VAL A 113 21.79 13.83 15.12
N LYS A 114 22.71 14.70 15.54
CA LYS A 114 22.40 15.88 16.33
C LYS A 114 21.67 16.85 15.40
N TYR A 115 20.35 16.79 15.39
CA TYR A 115 19.54 17.82 14.75
C TYR A 115 19.63 19.10 15.58
N ALA A 116 20.27 20.11 15.00
CA ALA A 116 20.36 21.44 15.57
C ALA A 116 18.98 22.12 15.50
N ALA A 117 18.32 22.20 16.64
CA ALA A 117 17.17 23.08 16.83
C ALA A 117 17.69 24.51 16.95
N ALA A 118 17.81 25.19 15.82
CA ALA A 118 18.00 26.63 15.81
C ALA A 118 17.17 27.18 14.66
N LEU A 119 16.23 28.07 15.00
CA LEU A 119 15.93 29.35 14.33
C LEU A 119 14.56 29.81 14.82
N ALA A 120 14.56 30.64 15.85
CA ALA A 120 13.43 31.45 16.27
C ALA A 120 13.69 32.88 15.74
N GLY A 121 12.95 33.32 14.72
CA GLY A 121 13.03 34.69 14.20
C GLY A 121 12.41 34.90 12.82
N SER A 122 12.65 34.01 11.85
CA SER A 122 12.01 33.97 10.51
C SER A 122 11.35 32.60 10.22
N VAL A 123 10.85 31.98 11.29
CA VAL A 123 10.63 30.54 11.45
C VAL A 123 9.70 29.93 10.40
N THR A 124 8.64 30.64 10.01
CA THR A 124 7.58 30.06 9.18
C THR A 124 8.04 29.84 7.74
N ILE A 125 8.67 30.84 7.12
CA ILE A 125 9.16 30.74 5.74
C ILE A 125 10.29 29.70 5.64
N GLY A 126 11.25 29.72 6.58
CA GLY A 126 12.33 28.72 6.63
C GLY A 126 11.80 27.30 6.81
N PHE A 127 10.77 27.11 7.64
CA PHE A 127 10.13 25.82 7.85
C PHE A 127 9.46 25.28 6.56
N TYR A 128 8.75 26.12 5.82
CA TYR A 128 8.14 25.71 4.56
C TYR A 128 9.18 25.25 3.52
N TYR A 129 10.30 25.97 3.38
CA TYR A 129 11.39 25.57 2.48
C TYR A 129 12.08 24.27 2.92
N MET A 130 12.28 24.09 4.24
CA MET A 130 12.83 22.85 4.79
C MET A 130 11.90 21.65 4.49
N MET A 131 10.60 21.82 4.72
CA MET A 131 9.59 20.79 4.41
C MET A 131 9.54 20.49 2.91
N LEU A 132 9.65 21.50 2.04
CA LEU A 132 9.71 21.30 0.60
C LEU A 132 10.93 20.46 0.20
N GLY A 133 12.11 20.80 0.72
CA GLY A 133 13.34 20.03 0.46
C GLY A 133 13.24 18.57 0.94
N LEU A 134 12.61 18.36 2.09
CA LEU A 134 12.38 17.02 2.65
C LEU A 134 11.41 16.20 1.80
N ILE A 135 10.30 16.81 1.35
CA ILE A 135 9.31 16.20 0.46
C ILE A 135 9.94 15.86 -0.90
N LEU A 136 10.72 16.76 -1.50
CA LEU A 136 11.41 16.52 -2.77
C LEU A 136 12.42 15.36 -2.66
N THR A 137 13.17 15.32 -1.57
CA THR A 137 14.11 14.21 -1.30
C THR A 137 13.35 12.89 -1.19
N CYS A 138 12.23 12.87 -0.44
CA CYS A 138 11.35 11.70 -0.36
C CYS A 138 10.82 11.28 -1.72
N PHE A 139 10.36 12.22 -2.54
CA PHE A 139 9.81 11.94 -3.85
C PHE A 139 10.83 11.23 -4.75
N VAL A 140 12.08 11.71 -4.78
CA VAL A 140 13.17 11.05 -5.53
C VAL A 140 13.45 9.64 -5.01
N LEU A 141 13.47 9.43 -3.69
CA LEU A 141 13.68 8.11 -3.09
C LEU A 141 12.55 7.14 -3.45
N VAL A 142 11.30 7.59 -3.39
CA VAL A 142 10.13 6.77 -3.74
C VAL A 142 10.10 6.45 -5.23
N ILE A 143 10.46 7.38 -6.13
CA ILE A 143 10.60 7.08 -7.56
C ILE A 143 11.63 5.98 -7.79
N LYS A 144 12.81 6.07 -7.16
CA LYS A 144 13.83 5.01 -7.26
C LYS A 144 13.31 3.68 -6.73
N LEU A 145 12.57 3.70 -5.63
CA LEU A 145 11.96 2.52 -5.02
C LEU A 145 10.90 1.89 -5.94
N TYR A 146 10.06 2.71 -6.57
CA TYR A 146 9.06 2.31 -7.56
C TYR A 146 9.71 1.65 -8.78
N LEU A 147 10.75 2.26 -9.34
CA LEU A 147 11.45 1.71 -10.52
C LEU A 147 12.05 0.33 -10.25
N LYS A 148 12.46 0.04 -9.01
CA LYS A 148 13.05 -1.24 -8.63
C LYS A 148 12.01 -2.31 -8.29
N ASN A 149 11.06 -2.02 -7.41
CA ASN A 149 10.11 -3.02 -6.91
C ASN A 149 8.89 -3.17 -7.81
N ARG A 150 8.59 -2.17 -8.67
CA ARG A 150 7.40 -2.10 -9.53
C ARG A 150 6.07 -2.38 -8.80
N SER A 151 6.01 -2.09 -7.50
CA SER A 151 4.81 -2.29 -6.68
C SER A 151 3.82 -1.15 -6.89
N LEU A 152 2.53 -1.49 -6.95
CA LEU A 152 1.44 -0.55 -7.21
C LEU A 152 1.33 0.47 -6.07
N PHE A 153 1.52 0.03 -4.83
CA PHE A 153 1.56 0.87 -3.63
C PHE A 153 2.57 2.02 -3.74
N HIS A 154 3.75 1.75 -4.33
CA HIS A 154 4.78 2.77 -4.52
C HIS A 154 4.38 3.83 -5.56
N ALA A 155 3.65 3.44 -6.61
CA ALA A 155 3.17 4.36 -7.62
C ALA A 155 2.17 5.38 -7.03
N PHE A 156 1.23 4.89 -6.21
CA PHE A 156 0.27 5.76 -5.55
C PHE A 156 0.91 6.64 -4.47
N TYR A 157 2.02 6.22 -3.85
CA TYR A 157 2.81 7.14 -3.02
C TYR A 157 3.43 8.30 -3.81
N CYS A 158 3.91 8.07 -5.04
CA CYS A 158 4.37 9.17 -5.88
C CYS A 158 3.25 10.19 -6.09
N LEU A 159 2.01 9.74 -6.31
CA LEU A 159 0.83 10.60 -6.43
C LEU A 159 0.53 11.36 -5.14
N GLN A 160 0.72 10.72 -3.98
CA GLN A 160 0.55 11.36 -2.68
C GLN A 160 1.58 12.49 -2.47
N PHE A 161 2.84 12.28 -2.85
CA PHE A 161 3.86 13.31 -2.74
C PHE A 161 3.60 14.50 -3.65
N ILE A 162 3.01 14.29 -4.83
CA ILE A 162 2.55 15.39 -5.70
C ILE A 162 1.49 16.22 -4.97
N GLY A 163 0.52 15.59 -4.32
CA GLY A 163 -0.48 16.28 -3.51
C GLY A 163 0.13 17.06 -2.34
N ALA A 164 1.13 16.48 -1.68
CA ALA A 164 1.85 17.13 -0.58
C ALA A 164 2.59 18.40 -1.07
N ILE A 165 3.21 18.34 -2.25
CA ILE A 165 3.85 19.50 -2.88
C ILE A 165 2.79 20.57 -3.20
N LEU A 166 1.67 20.20 -3.82
CA LEU A 166 0.59 21.13 -4.15
C LEU A 166 0.03 21.82 -2.90
N SER A 167 -0.21 21.05 -1.83
CA SER A 167 -0.67 21.55 -0.54
C SER A 167 0.34 22.51 0.10
N LEU A 168 1.63 22.16 0.06
CA LEU A 168 2.69 23.03 0.59
C LEU A 168 2.85 24.33 -0.20
N VAL A 169 2.78 24.27 -1.53
CA VAL A 169 2.80 25.46 -2.40
C VAL A 169 1.59 26.34 -2.13
N SER A 170 0.40 25.74 -1.95
CA SER A 170 -0.79 26.49 -1.55
C SER A 170 -0.59 27.19 -0.20
N ALA A 171 0.01 26.51 0.78
CA ALA A 171 0.29 27.11 2.08
C ALA A 171 1.28 28.28 1.97
N MET A 172 2.34 28.13 1.15
CA MET A 172 3.32 29.19 0.92
C MET A 172 2.68 30.45 0.31
N ILE A 173 1.86 30.29 -0.74
CA ILE A 173 1.24 31.46 -1.37
C ILE A 173 0.18 32.08 -0.43
N GLY A 174 -0.48 31.28 0.41
CA GLY A 174 -1.44 31.78 1.41
C GLY A 174 -0.83 32.77 2.40
N THR A 175 0.47 32.63 2.69
CA THR A 175 1.20 33.59 3.53
C THR A 175 1.39 34.97 2.90
N THR A 176 1.20 35.11 1.59
CA THR A 176 1.38 36.38 0.84
C THR A 176 0.10 37.23 0.76
N GLY A 177 -1.00 36.80 1.37
CA GLY A 177 -2.20 37.63 1.57
C GLY A 177 -3.24 37.62 0.45
N THR A 178 -3.07 36.82 -0.60
CA THR A 178 -4.09 36.65 -1.66
C THR A 178 -5.18 35.67 -1.22
N SER A 179 -6.46 35.95 -1.53
CA SER A 179 -7.62 35.09 -1.24
C SER A 179 -7.51 33.73 -1.96
N GLN A 180 -7.02 32.72 -1.23
CA GLN A 180 -6.54 31.43 -1.78
C GLN A 180 -7.30 30.19 -1.31
N SER A 181 -8.49 30.35 -0.74
CA SER A 181 -9.21 29.24 -0.11
C SER A 181 -9.46 28.07 -1.06
N GLU A 182 -9.82 28.31 -2.33
CA GLU A 182 -10.24 27.25 -3.25
C GLU A 182 -9.13 26.25 -3.62
N PHE A 183 -7.92 26.74 -3.94
CA PHE A 183 -6.80 25.87 -4.32
C PHE A 183 -6.31 25.03 -3.13
N SER A 184 -6.29 25.62 -1.94
CA SER A 184 -5.94 24.91 -0.69
C SER A 184 -6.94 23.79 -0.40
N HIS A 185 -8.25 24.07 -0.52
CA HIS A 185 -9.28 23.05 -0.35
C HIS A 185 -9.15 21.94 -1.39
N PHE A 186 -8.89 22.26 -2.66
CA PHE A 186 -8.66 21.25 -3.69
C PHE A 186 -7.47 20.34 -3.35
N ALA A 187 -6.34 20.91 -2.93
CA ALA A 187 -5.15 20.13 -2.56
C ALA A 187 -5.42 19.19 -1.35
N MET A 188 -6.18 19.66 -0.36
CA MET A 188 -6.57 18.82 0.79
C MET A 188 -7.51 17.68 0.38
N VAL A 189 -8.56 17.96 -0.42
CA VAL A 189 -9.46 16.91 -0.92
C VAL A 189 -8.68 15.87 -1.72
N TYR A 190 -7.78 16.30 -2.60
CA TYR A 190 -6.92 15.40 -3.36
C TYR A 190 -6.11 14.47 -2.44
N MET A 191 -5.44 15.04 -1.43
CA MET A 191 -4.64 14.26 -0.47
C MET A 191 -5.45 13.22 0.29
N ASP A 192 -6.65 13.58 0.74
CA ASP A 192 -7.52 12.68 1.50
C ASP A 192 -8.02 11.52 0.63
N THR A 193 -8.38 11.82 -0.63
CA THR A 193 -8.83 10.79 -1.57
C THR A 193 -7.71 9.81 -1.93
N ILE A 194 -6.47 10.29 -2.12
CA ILE A 194 -5.34 9.40 -2.39
C ILE A 194 -5.00 8.56 -1.14
N TYR A 195 -5.08 9.10 0.08
CA TYR A 195 -4.93 8.29 1.30
C TYR A 195 -5.95 7.15 1.37
N LEU A 196 -7.21 7.41 1.01
CA LEU A 196 -8.24 6.38 0.98
C LEU A 196 -7.91 5.30 -0.07
N VAL A 197 -7.56 5.70 -1.30
CA VAL A 197 -7.20 4.77 -2.38
C VAL A 197 -5.96 3.96 -2.01
N MET A 198 -4.99 4.57 -1.35
CA MET A 198 -3.77 3.90 -0.87
C MET A 198 -4.06 2.75 0.08
N GLY A 199 -5.00 2.93 1.00
CA GLY A 199 -5.45 1.86 1.89
C GLY A 199 -6.04 0.68 1.12
N MET A 200 -6.85 0.96 0.08
CA MET A 200 -7.43 -0.09 -0.77
C MET A 200 -6.37 -0.83 -1.59
N VAL A 201 -5.46 -0.09 -2.23
CA VAL A 201 -4.35 -0.62 -3.01
C VAL A 201 -3.50 -1.59 -2.19
N ALA A 202 -3.21 -1.24 -0.92
CA ALA A 202 -2.43 -2.12 -0.04
C ALA A 202 -3.08 -3.50 0.17
N ILE A 203 -4.42 -3.56 0.27
CA ILE A 203 -5.17 -4.83 0.43
C ILE A 203 -5.18 -5.61 -0.89
N ILE A 204 -5.38 -4.91 -2.01
CA ILE A 204 -5.40 -5.54 -3.34
C ILE A 204 -4.04 -6.16 -3.66
N GLU A 205 -2.94 -5.42 -3.43
CA GLU A 205 -1.58 -5.90 -3.66
C GLU A 205 -1.27 -7.16 -2.82
N PHE A 206 -1.70 -7.18 -1.55
CA PHE A 206 -1.57 -8.36 -0.70
C PHE A 206 -2.31 -9.58 -1.27
N ARG A 207 -3.54 -9.40 -1.76
CA ARG A 207 -4.31 -10.50 -2.37
C ARG A 207 -3.67 -11.01 -3.66
N ILE A 208 -3.17 -10.11 -4.51
CA ILE A 208 -2.50 -10.49 -5.76
C ILE A 208 -1.27 -11.35 -5.47
N HIS A 209 -0.43 -10.96 -4.51
CA HIS A 209 0.73 -11.77 -4.12
C HIS A 209 0.33 -13.14 -3.59
N HIS A 210 -0.65 -13.20 -2.68
CA HIS A 210 -1.09 -14.47 -2.12
C HIS A 210 -1.71 -15.41 -3.18
N MET A 211 -2.47 -14.86 -4.13
CA MET A 211 -3.00 -15.61 -5.25
C MET A 211 -1.88 -16.15 -6.15
N ASN A 212 -0.85 -15.35 -6.41
CA ASN A 212 0.28 -15.77 -7.23
C ASN A 212 1.05 -16.94 -6.57
N ASP A 213 1.30 -16.88 -5.26
CA ASP A 213 1.97 -17.94 -4.52
C ASP A 213 1.14 -19.25 -4.54
N SER A 214 -0.18 -19.14 -4.35
CA SER A 214 -1.09 -20.28 -4.44
C SER A 214 -1.11 -20.89 -5.83
N LEU A 215 -1.12 -20.09 -6.89
CA LEU A 215 -1.05 -20.58 -8.27
C LEU A 215 0.27 -21.28 -8.56
N GLN A 216 1.39 -20.75 -8.06
CA GLN A 216 2.68 -21.41 -8.19
C GLN A 216 2.66 -22.79 -7.52
N THR A 217 2.07 -22.90 -6.32
CA THR A 217 1.95 -24.18 -5.59
C THR A 217 1.11 -25.20 -6.36
N ILE A 218 0.00 -24.75 -6.96
CA ILE A 218 -0.88 -25.60 -7.78
C ILE A 218 -0.12 -26.09 -9.03
N ILE A 219 0.64 -25.22 -9.69
CA ILE A 219 1.45 -25.58 -10.87
C ILE A 219 2.52 -26.61 -10.50
N GLU A 220 3.23 -26.40 -9.40
CA GLU A 220 4.26 -27.33 -8.91
C GLU A 220 3.66 -28.70 -8.57
N SER A 221 2.52 -28.72 -7.87
CA SER A 221 1.79 -29.95 -7.54
C SER A 221 1.30 -30.68 -8.80
N ALA A 222 0.67 -29.97 -9.73
CA ALA A 222 0.21 -30.53 -11.00
C ALA A 222 1.35 -31.09 -11.85
N SER A 223 2.50 -30.41 -11.85
CA SER A 223 3.73 -30.88 -12.51
C SER A 223 4.21 -32.19 -11.89
N GLN A 224 4.29 -32.28 -10.56
CA GLN A 224 4.72 -33.49 -9.88
C GLN A 224 3.75 -34.67 -10.11
N THR A 225 2.44 -34.43 -10.06
CA THR A 225 1.44 -35.44 -10.38
C THR A 225 1.58 -35.92 -11.82
N SER A 226 1.81 -35.01 -12.77
CA SER A 226 1.99 -35.37 -14.19
C SER A 226 3.22 -36.25 -14.41
N ILE A 227 4.34 -35.94 -13.74
CA ILE A 227 5.56 -36.78 -13.76
C ILE A 227 5.26 -38.16 -13.19
N ASN A 228 4.57 -38.24 -12.06
CA ASN A 228 4.22 -39.52 -11.43
C ASN A 228 3.30 -40.36 -12.33
N VAL A 229 2.29 -39.75 -12.96
CA VAL A 229 1.40 -40.44 -13.90
C VAL A 229 2.18 -40.92 -15.13
N SER A 230 3.11 -40.12 -15.65
CA SER A 230 3.98 -40.52 -16.76
C SER A 230 4.87 -41.72 -16.40
N ASN A 231 5.41 -41.74 -15.17
CA ASN A 231 6.21 -42.87 -14.68
C ASN A 231 5.34 -44.12 -14.52
N ILE A 232 4.15 -44.00 -13.92
CA ILE A 232 3.20 -45.12 -13.79
C ILE A 232 2.79 -45.64 -15.18
N ALA A 233 2.55 -44.77 -16.16
CA ALA A 233 2.22 -45.20 -17.52
C ALA A 233 3.39 -45.93 -18.20
N THR A 234 4.62 -45.47 -17.96
CA THR A 234 5.84 -46.12 -18.48
C THR A 234 6.05 -47.49 -17.83
N GLU A 235 5.92 -47.56 -16.50
CA GLU A 235 6.02 -48.80 -15.73
C GLU A 235 4.90 -49.77 -16.11
N LEU A 236 3.66 -49.30 -16.26
CA LEU A 236 2.53 -50.10 -16.71
C LEU A 236 2.72 -50.62 -18.14
N SER A 237 3.25 -49.80 -19.06
CA SER A 237 3.56 -50.22 -20.42
C SER A 237 4.67 -51.27 -20.45
N ALA A 238 5.66 -51.15 -19.58
CA ALA A 238 6.71 -52.16 -19.41
C ALA A 238 6.12 -53.46 -18.84
N SER A 239 5.34 -53.39 -17.76
CA SER A 239 4.66 -54.54 -17.16
C SER A 239 3.71 -55.23 -18.13
N ALA A 240 3.00 -54.48 -18.99
CA ALA A 240 2.14 -55.07 -20.02
C ALA A 240 2.95 -55.86 -21.06
N SER A 241 4.13 -55.36 -21.44
CA SER A 241 5.02 -56.08 -22.36
C SER A 241 5.60 -57.34 -21.72
N GLU A 242 5.95 -57.26 -20.43
CA GLU A 242 6.45 -58.40 -19.66
C GLU A 242 5.38 -59.49 -19.47
N VAL A 243 4.14 -59.10 -19.15
CA VAL A 243 3.00 -60.02 -19.06
C VAL A 243 2.70 -60.68 -20.41
N ASN A 244 2.80 -59.93 -21.51
CA ASN A 244 2.60 -60.50 -22.85
C ASN A 244 3.66 -61.56 -23.17
N ALA A 245 4.94 -61.26 -22.89
CA ALA A 245 6.03 -62.22 -23.09
C ALA A 245 5.85 -63.49 -22.23
N ALA A 246 5.50 -63.32 -20.94
CA ALA A 246 5.23 -64.45 -20.05
C ALA A 246 4.02 -65.28 -20.54
N SER A 247 3.00 -64.63 -21.12
CA SER A 247 1.83 -65.33 -21.67
C SER A 247 2.19 -66.15 -22.91
N GLU A 248 3.06 -65.64 -23.78
CA GLU A 248 3.58 -66.39 -24.93
C GLU A 248 4.41 -67.61 -24.47
N GLU A 249 5.27 -67.43 -23.47
CA GLU A 249 6.09 -68.52 -22.89
C GLU A 249 5.21 -69.62 -22.26
N ILE A 250 4.18 -69.24 -21.50
CA ILE A 250 3.22 -70.19 -20.91
C ILE A 250 2.44 -70.92 -22.00
N SER A 251 1.98 -70.22 -23.04
CA SER A 251 1.24 -70.84 -24.15
C SER A 251 2.12 -71.86 -24.88
N SER A 252 3.37 -71.51 -25.17
CA SER A 252 4.35 -72.42 -25.77
C SER A 252 4.57 -73.65 -24.88
N SER A 253 4.81 -73.44 -23.59
CA SER A 253 5.05 -74.52 -22.62
C SER A 253 3.84 -75.46 -22.49
N THR A 254 2.63 -74.90 -22.50
CA THR A 254 1.38 -75.67 -22.40
C THR A 254 1.16 -76.52 -23.65
N GLN A 255 1.47 -75.96 -24.83
CA GLN A 255 1.36 -76.69 -26.09
C GLN A 255 2.39 -77.80 -26.22
N GLU A 256 3.64 -77.54 -25.80
CA GLU A 256 4.68 -78.57 -25.72
C GLU A 256 4.30 -79.71 -24.76
N ALA A 257 3.73 -79.36 -23.59
CA ALA A 257 3.23 -80.35 -22.64
C ALA A 257 2.06 -81.18 -23.21
N ALA A 258 1.16 -80.57 -23.98
CA ALA A 258 0.04 -81.27 -24.62
C ALA A 258 0.53 -82.27 -25.67
N VAL A 259 1.44 -81.86 -26.56
CA VAL A 259 2.06 -82.74 -27.57
C VAL A 259 2.80 -83.89 -26.90
N THR A 260 3.59 -83.61 -25.86
CA THR A 260 4.32 -84.64 -25.11
C THR A 260 3.38 -85.64 -24.46
N THR A 261 2.23 -85.20 -23.96
CA THR A 261 1.21 -86.09 -23.37
C THR A 261 0.57 -86.99 -24.43
N GLU A 262 0.37 -86.48 -25.64
CA GLU A 262 -0.17 -87.23 -26.77
C GLU A 262 0.82 -88.29 -27.29
N GLU A 263 2.12 -88.03 -27.26
CA GLU A 263 3.16 -89.01 -27.63
C GLU A 263 3.33 -90.15 -26.61
N VAL A 264 2.95 -89.93 -25.34
CA VAL A 264 3.14 -90.90 -24.25
C VAL A 264 1.92 -91.82 -24.06
N MET A 265 0.75 -91.46 -24.62
CA MET A 265 -0.46 -92.29 -24.64
C MET A 265 -0.45 -93.29 -25.80
#